data_AF-G0J290-F1
#
_entry.id   AF-G0J290-F1
#
_cell.length_a   1.000
_cell.length_b   1.000
_cell.length_c   1.000
_cell.angle_alpha   90.00
_cell.angle_beta   90.00
_cell.angle_gamma   90.00
#
_symmetry.space_group_name_H-M   'P 1'
#
loop_
_entity.id
_entity.type
_entity.pdbx_description
1 polymer ?
#
loop_
_entity_poly.entity_id
_entity_poly.type
_entity_poly.pdbx_seq_one_letter_code
_entity_poly.pdbx_strand_id
1 'polypeptide(L)' 'MENQIRTWLSDIKQAIDEINLFMPEKRDFFEFRNDLKTRRAIERNVEIIGEAVSRILKVDPNIQIKNSRKIVDTRNRIIH' A
#
# COMPACT_ATOMS: atom_id res chain seq x y z
N MET A 1 15.35 15.92 3.77
CA MET A 1 14.11 15.14 3.80
C MET A 1 13.75 14.97 5.26
N GLU A 2 12.57 15.46 5.68
CA GLU A 2 12.13 15.34 7.07
C GLU A 2 12.13 13.88 7.53
N ASN A 3 12.55 13.62 8.78
CA ASN A 3 12.65 12.26 9.32
C ASN A 3 11.34 11.47 9.19
N GLN A 4 10.19 12.16 9.26
CA GLN A 4 8.87 11.55 9.10
C GLN A 4 8.62 10.99 7.68
N ILE A 5 9.03 11.72 6.63
CA ILE A 5 8.92 11.24 5.25
C ILE A 5 9.74 9.97 5.06
N ARG A 6 10.94 9.89 5.63
CA ARG A 6 11.77 8.67 5.58
C ARG A 6 11.08 7.48 6.26
N THR A 7 10.43 7.71 7.40
CA THR A 7 9.64 6.66 8.08
C THR A 7 8.51 6.16 7.20
N TRP A 8 7.69 7.05 6.62
CA TRP A 8 6.57 6.63 5.76
C TRP A 8 7.02 5.96 4.46
N LEU A 9 8.15 6.38 3.88
CA LEU A 9 8.74 5.67 2.75
C LEU A 9 9.22 4.26 3.15
N SER A 10 9.73 4.10 4.38
CA SER A 10 10.08 2.79 4.92
C SER A 10 8.83 1.91 5.12
N ASP A 11 7.74 2.48 5.63
CA ASP A 11 6.45 1.77 5.79
C ASP A 11 5.93 1.28 4.43
N ILE A 12 5.99 2.13 3.39
CA ILE A 12 5.63 1.76 2.01
C ILE A 12 6.49 0.61 1.51
N LYS A 13 7.82 0.70 1.70
CA LYS A 13 8.74 -0.34 1.26
C LYS A 13 8.43 -1.67 1.94
N GLN A 14 8.26 -1.66 3.26
CA GLN A 14 7.92 -2.86 4.02
C GLN A 14 6.61 -3.47 3.54
N ALA A 15 5.58 -2.66 3.32
CA ALA A 15 4.28 -3.14 2.85
C ALA A 15 4.36 -3.78 1.45
N ILE A 16 5.21 -3.25 0.56
CA ILE A 16 5.47 -3.86 -0.75
C ILE A 16 6.16 -5.22 -0.58
N ASP A 17 7.17 -5.30 0.28
CA ASP A 17 7.89 -6.55 0.56
C ASP A 17 6.95 -7.61 1.13
N GLU A 18 6.06 -7.23 2.06
CA GLU A 18 5.05 -8.11 2.64
C GLU A 18 4.00 -8.58 1.61
N ILE A 19 3.52 -7.69 0.73
CA ILE A 19 2.62 -8.09 -0.37
C ILE A 19 3.28 -9.15 -1.24
N ASN A 20 4.55 -8.95 -1.61
CA ASN A 20 5.28 -9.92 -2.43
C ASN A 20 5.48 -11.25 -1.69
N LEU A 21 5.65 -11.23 -0.36
CA LEU A 21 5.76 -12.43 0.46
C LEU A 21 4.44 -13.21 0.57
N PHE A 22 3.30 -12.51 0.66
CA PHE A 22 1.99 -13.15 0.78
C PHE A 22 1.43 -13.65 -0.55
N MET A 23 1.89 -13.10 -1.66
CA MET A 23 1.45 -13.54 -2.98
C MET A 23 1.95 -14.96 -3.28
N PRO A 24 1.07 -15.89 -3.69
CA PRO A 24 1.47 -17.23 -4.09
C PRO A 24 2.36 -17.17 -5.36
N GLU A 25 3.26 -18.14 -5.50
CA GLU A 25 4.12 -18.27 -6.68
C GLU A 25 3.29 -18.33 -7.97
N LYS A 26 2.21 -19.11 -7.94
CA LYS A 26 1.22 -19.15 -9.02
C LYS A 26 0.23 -18.00 -8.86
N ARG A 27 0.28 -17.03 -9.78
CA ARG A 27 -0.64 -15.89 -9.80
C ARG A 27 -1.94 -16.25 -10.50
N ASP A 28 -2.78 -17.02 -9.81
CA ASP A 28 -4.13 -17.34 -10.27
C ASP A 28 -5.17 -16.49 -9.52
N PHE A 29 -6.05 -15.83 -10.29
CA PHE A 29 -7.05 -14.93 -9.73
C PHE A 29 -8.12 -15.67 -8.92
N PHE A 30 -8.54 -16.87 -9.34
CA PHE A 30 -9.57 -17.62 -8.64
C PHE A 30 -9.03 -18.20 -7.34
N GLU A 31 -7.79 -18.68 -7.34
CA GLU A 31 -7.08 -19.10 -6.12
C GLU A 31 -6.97 -17.92 -5.13
N PHE A 32 -6.50 -16.75 -5.59
CA PHE A 32 -6.44 -15.54 -4.76
C PHE A 32 -7.82 -15.12 -4.22
N ARG A 33 -8.85 -15.15 -5.07
CA ARG A 33 -10.23 -14.80 -4.69
C ARG A 33 -10.76 -15.70 -3.57
N ASN A 34 -10.39 -16.99 -3.58
CA ASN A 34 -10.85 -17.95 -2.60
C ASN A 34 -10.02 -17.94 -1.30
N ASP A 35 -8.81 -17.39 -1.32
CA ASP A 35 -7.97 -17.23 -0.12
C ASP A 35 -8.30 -15.91 0.61
N LEU A 36 -9.17 -16.00 1.63
CA LEU A 36 -9.52 -14.85 2.46
C LEU A 36 -8.33 -14.29 3.23
N LYS A 37 -7.41 -15.14 3.72
CA LYS A 37 -6.29 -14.71 4.54
C LYS A 37 -5.32 -13.86 3.71
N THR A 38 -4.96 -14.34 2.53
CA THR A 38 -4.07 -13.62 1.61
C THR A 38 -4.70 -12.32 1.13
N ARG A 39 -6.01 -12.31 0.81
CA ARG A 39 -6.71 -11.06 0.49
C ARG A 39 -6.65 -10.04 1.60
N ARG A 40 -6.97 -10.42 2.84
CA ARG A 40 -6.92 -9.52 4.00
C ARG A 40 -5.51 -9.00 4.27
N ALA A 41 -4.49 -9.85 4.15
CA ALA A 41 -3.09 -9.46 4.32
C ALA A 41 -2.64 -8.44 3.26
N ILE A 42 -3.06 -8.61 2.00
CA ILE A 42 -2.76 -7.68 0.91
C ILE A 42 -3.55 -6.37 1.05
N GLU A 43 -4.86 -6.45 1.32
CA GLU A 43 -5.72 -5.27 1.55
C GLU A 43 -5.14 -4.37 2.64
N ARG A 44 -4.73 -4.96 3.76
CA ARG A 44 -4.10 -4.23 4.87
C ARG A 44 -2.82 -3.51 4.45
N ASN A 45 -1.98 -4.16 3.65
CA ASN A 45 -0.75 -3.54 3.15
C ASN A 45 -1.02 -2.41 2.14
N VAL A 46 -2.05 -2.54 1.31
CA VAL A 46 -2.51 -1.46 0.42
C VAL A 46 -3.03 -0.26 1.22
N GLU A 47 -3.73 -0.49 2.34
CA GLU A 47 -4.13 0.59 3.26
C GLU A 47 -2.93 1.33 3.85
N ILE A 48 -1.90 0.59 4.30
CA ILE A 48 -0.67 1.16 4.86
C ILE A 48 0.01 2.07 3.82
N ILE A 49 0.15 1.58 2.59
CA ILE A 49 0.72 2.36 1.48
C ILE A 49 -0.10 3.62 1.23
N GLY A 50 -1.43 3.51 1.15
CA GLY A 50 -2.31 4.66 0.92
C GLY A 50 -2.26 5.72 2.03
N GLU A 51 -2.21 5.28 3.28
CA GLU A 51 -2.07 6.17 4.43
C GLU A 51 -0.71 6.88 4.43
N ALA A 52 0.38 6.15 4.21
CA ALA A 52 1.73 6.70 4.13
C ALA A 52 1.86 7.74 2.99
N VAL A 53 1.34 7.44 1.80
CA VAL A 53 1.31 8.39 0.68
C VAL A 53 0.50 9.65 1.02
N SER A 54 -0.66 9.49 1.66
CA SER A 54 -1.49 10.62 2.10
C SER A 54 -0.75 11.53 3.07
N ARG A 55 0.00 10.97 4.03
CA ARG A 55 0.82 11.74 4.99
C ARG A 55 1.98 12.45 4.32
N ILE A 56 2.70 11.75 3.45
CA ILE A 56 3.81 12.33 2.69
C ILE A 56 3.34 13.55 1.89
N LEU A 57 2.22 13.44 1.15
CA LEU A 57 1.69 14.54 0.35
C LEU A 57 1.21 15.75 1.19
N LYS A 58 0.82 15.54 2.44
CA LYS A 58 0.45 16.66 3.35
C LYS A 58 1.69 17.46 3.79
N VAL A 59 2.84 16.79 3.92
CA VAL A 59 4.09 17.40 4.36
C VAL A 59 4.86 17.99 3.18
N ASP A 60 4.99 17.22 2.10
CA ASP A 60 5.64 17.64 0.86
C ASP A 60 4.71 17.37 -0.33
N PRO A 61 3.85 18.35 -0.70
CA PRO A 61 2.95 18.20 -1.84
C PRO A 61 3.65 18.08 -3.19
N ASN A 62 4.93 18.47 -3.28
CA ASN A 62 5.69 18.51 -4.53
C ASN A 62 6.46 17.20 -4.80
N ILE A 63 6.53 16.31 -3.81
CA ILE A 63 7.20 15.03 -3.96
C ILE A 63 6.56 14.19 -5.07
N GLN A 64 7.40 13.65 -5.93
CA GLN A 64 6.96 12.94 -7.13
C GLN A 64 6.68 11.47 -6.82
N ILE A 65 5.46 11.20 -6.34
CA ILE A 65 4.92 9.83 -6.23
C ILE A 65 3.93 9.59 -7.37
N LYS A 66 4.30 8.72 -8.31
CA LYS A 66 3.44 8.38 -9.45
C LYS A 66 2.11 7.79 -8.96
N ASN A 67 1.00 8.23 -9.54
CA ASN A 67 -0.36 7.78 -9.22
C ASN A 67 -0.78 7.99 -7.75
N SER A 68 -0.15 8.91 -7.01
CA SER A 68 -0.42 9.13 -5.59
C SER A 68 -1.90 9.33 -5.25
N ARG A 69 -2.64 10.11 -6.06
CA ARG A 69 -4.11 10.29 -5.93
C ARG A 69 -4.86 8.96 -6.00
N LYS A 70 -4.58 8.13 -7.01
CA LYS A 70 -5.22 6.81 -7.20
C LYS A 70 -4.91 5.86 -6.04
N ILE A 71 -3.70 5.91 -5.51
CA ILE A 71 -3.28 5.11 -4.35
C ILE A 71 -4.10 5.48 -3.11
N VAL A 72 -4.22 6.77 -2.81
CA VAL A 72 -5.03 7.26 -1.68
C VAL A 72 -6.51 6.91 -1.86
N ASP A 73 -7.04 7.06 -3.08
CA ASP A 73 -8.45 6.75 -3.37
C ASP A 73 -8.74 5.24 -3.25
N THR A 74 -7.79 4.40 -3.64
CA THR A 74 -7.88 2.94 -3.47
C THR A 74 -7.97 2.57 -1.99
N ARG A 75 -7.14 3.17 -1.13
CA ARG A 75 -7.23 2.99 0.33
C ARG A 75 -8.59 3.41 0.87
N ASN A 76 -9.16 4.52 0.39
CA ASN A 76 -10.49 4.95 0.82
C ASN A 76 -11.58 3.95 0.43
N ARG A 77 -11.49 3.33 -0.76
CA ARG A 77 -12.42 2.31 -1.23
C ARG A 77 -12.28 0.97 -0.49
N ILE A 78 -11.12 0.66 0.09
CA ILE A 78 -10.94 -0.56 0.89
C ILE A 78 -11.54 -0.39 2.29
N ILE A 79 -11.44 0.81 2.86
CA ILE A 79 -11.88 1.10 4.24
C ILE A 79 -13.39 1.40 4.35
N HIS A 80 -14.02 1.89 3.27
CA HIS A 80 -15.44 2.27 3.21
C HIS A 80 -16.24 1.33 2.31
#